data_AF-A0A9D4GFS5-F1
#
_entry.id   AF-A0A9D4GFS5-F1
#
_cell.length_a   1.000
_cell.length_b   1.000
_cell.length_c   1.000
_cell.angle_alpha   90.00
_cell.angle_beta   90.00
_cell.angle_gamma   90.00
#
_symmetry.space_group_name_H-M   'P 1'
#
loop_
_entity.id
_entity.type
_entity.pdbx_description
1 polymer ?
#
loop_
_entity_poly.entity_id
_entity_poly.type
_entity_poly.pdbx_seq_one_letter_code
_entity_poly.pdbx_strand_id
1 'polypeptide(L)'
;MPEGESATVIAEKFADHFLNKINKIRDALASFEKFTPDHKEVPCFGMFEELTQDEMRKIINHLQTKSCELDSLPTKVLTSFLNALLPFVTKLVNLY
;
A
#
# COMPACT_ATOMS: atom_id res chain seq x y z
N MET A 1 35.90 -2.85 -29.71
CA MET A 1 34.72 -2.23 -30.39
C MET A 1 34.42 -3.09 -31.59
N PRO A 2 33.15 -3.34 -31.98
CA PRO A 2 32.93 -3.91 -33.30
C PRO A 2 33.42 -2.88 -34.32
N GLU A 3 34.55 -3.16 -34.95
CA GLU A 3 35.13 -2.37 -36.03
C GLU A 3 34.25 -2.57 -37.27
N GLY A 4 33.71 -1.50 -37.86
CA GLY A 4 33.14 -1.55 -39.20
C GLY A 4 31.78 -0.87 -39.45
N GLU A 5 31.11 -0.31 -38.45
CA GLU A 5 29.81 0.36 -38.66
C GLU A 5 29.92 1.88 -38.58
N SER A 6 29.34 2.59 -39.56
CA SER A 6 29.31 4.05 -39.56
C SER A 6 28.39 4.56 -38.44
N ALA A 7 28.65 5.78 -37.97
CA ALA A 7 27.82 6.41 -36.93
C ALA A 7 26.32 6.45 -37.30
N THR A 8 26.03 6.59 -38.59
CA THR A 8 24.66 6.53 -39.13
C THR A 8 24.01 5.17 -38.89
N VAL A 9 24.71 4.07 -39.19
CA VAL A 9 24.20 2.71 -38.99
C VAL A 9 23.92 2.43 -37.51
N ILE A 10 24.76 2.93 -36.61
CA ILE A 10 24.56 2.80 -35.16
C ILE A 10 23.34 3.61 -34.71
N ALA A 11 23.18 4.84 -35.22
CA ALA A 11 22.04 5.71 -34.91
C ALA A 11 20.71 5.11 -35.41
N GLU A 12 20.71 4.52 -36.61
CA GLU A 12 19.56 3.80 -37.17
C GLU A 12 19.19 2.59 -36.32
N LYS A 13 20.17 1.74 -35.98
CA LYS A 13 19.95 0.58 -35.09
C LYS A 13 19.43 0.97 -33.72
N PHE A 14 19.92 2.08 -33.17
CA PHE A 14 19.42 2.63 -31.91
C PHE A 14 17.95 3.04 -32.05
N ALA A 15 17.61 3.83 -33.07
CA ALA A 15 16.24 4.25 -33.33
C ALA A 15 15.30 3.05 -33.53
N ASP A 16 15.71 2.09 -34.35
CA ASP A 16 14.94 0.87 -34.63
C ASP A 16 14.70 0.04 -33.37
N HIS A 17 15.69 -0.07 -32.49
CA HIS A 17 15.54 -0.80 -31.23
C HIS A 17 14.41 -0.21 -30.38
N PHE A 18 14.40 1.12 -30.20
CA PHE A 18 13.39 1.77 -29.37
C PHE A 18 12.02 1.82 -30.05
N LEU A 19 11.96 2.05 -31.36
CA LEU A 19 10.70 2.00 -32.11
C LEU A 19 10.07 0.61 -32.03
N ASN A 20 10.85 -0.45 -32.24
CA ASN A 20 10.37 -1.82 -32.10
C ASN A 20 9.88 -2.12 -30.68
N LYS A 21 10.60 -1.65 -29.66
CA LYS A 21 10.18 -1.82 -28.26
C LYS A 21 8.86 -1.10 -27.97
N ILE A 22 8.70 0.14 -28.44
CA ILE A 22 7.47 0.92 -28.28
C ILE A 22 6.31 0.23 -28.98
N ASN A 23 6.49 -0.23 -30.21
CA ASN A 23 5.44 -0.91 -30.97
C ASN A 23 5.02 -2.22 -30.28
N LYS A 24 5.97 -3.05 -29.84
CA LYS A 24 5.68 -4.26 -29.06
C LYS A 24 4.85 -3.99 -27.80
N ILE A 25 5.16 -2.93 -27.06
CA ILE A 25 4.40 -2.54 -25.86
C ILE A 25 2.98 -2.11 -26.26
N ARG A 26 2.83 -1.29 -27.30
CA ARG A 26 1.51 -0.85 -27.78
C ARG A 26 0.66 -2.02 -28.25
N ASP A 27 1.23 -2.95 -29.01
CA ASP A 27 0.53 -4.13 -29.49
C ASP A 27 0.09 -5.03 -28.33
N ALA A 28 0.96 -5.21 -27.33
CA ALA A 28 0.65 -5.97 -26.12
C ALA A 28 -0.44 -5.30 -25.26
N LEU A 29 -0.47 -3.97 -25.19
CA LEU A 29 -1.51 -3.23 -24.48
C LEU A 29 -2.84 -3.20 -25.24
N ALA A 30 -2.80 -3.20 -26.57
CA ALA A 30 -3.99 -3.24 -27.41
C ALA A 30 -4.63 -4.64 -27.44
N SER A 31 -3.82 -5.70 -27.31
CA SER A 31 -4.30 -7.07 -27.20
C SER A 31 -4.75 -7.45 -25.79
N PHE A 32 -4.41 -6.65 -24.78
CA PHE A 32 -4.97 -6.81 -23.45
C PHE A 32 -6.48 -6.54 -23.51
N GLU A 33 -7.27 -7.56 -23.17
CA GLU A 33 -8.69 -7.33 -22.91
C GLU A 33 -8.80 -6.22 -21.88
N LYS A 34 -9.56 -5.18 -22.20
CA LYS A 34 -9.83 -4.11 -21.26
C LYS A 34 -10.49 -4.77 -20.06
N PHE A 35 -9.79 -4.78 -18.93
CA PHE A 35 -10.39 -5.15 -17.67
C PHE A 35 -11.49 -4.13 -17.39
N THR A 36 -12.71 -4.48 -17.74
CA THR A 36 -13.90 -3.86 -17.19
C THR A 36 -14.11 -4.57 -15.86
N PRO A 37 -13.77 -3.96 -14.72
CA PRO A 37 -14.17 -4.53 -13.44
C PRO A 37 -15.66 -4.80 -13.53
N ASP A 38 -16.06 -6.01 -13.14
CA ASP A 38 -17.45 -6.32 -12.90
C ASP A 38 -17.96 -5.25 -11.93
N HIS A 39 -18.82 -4.36 -12.41
CA HIS A 39 -19.38 -3.26 -11.61
C HIS A 39 -20.35 -3.89 -10.62
N LYS A 40 -19.80 -4.54 -9.60
CA LYS A 40 -20.55 -4.91 -8.42
C LYS A 40 -20.82 -3.63 -7.67
N GLU A 41 -22.10 -3.32 -7.48
CA GLU A 41 -22.51 -2.30 -6.53
C GLU A 41 -22.01 -2.73 -5.15
N VAL A 42 -20.87 -2.18 -4.75
CA VAL A 42 -20.38 -2.32 -3.39
C VAL A 42 -21.09 -1.27 -2.54
N PRO A 43 -21.53 -1.63 -1.32
CA PRO A 43 -22.08 -0.66 -0.40
C PRO A 43 -21.12 0.53 -0.23
N CYS A 44 -21.68 1.73 -0.17
CA CYS A 44 -20.87 2.92 0.11
C CYS A 44 -20.19 2.74 1.47
N PHE A 45 -18.86 2.81 1.48
CA PHE A 45 -18.09 2.76 2.72
C PHE A 45 -18.32 4.07 3.48
N GLY A 46 -19.21 4.03 4.48
CA GLY A 46 -19.61 5.20 5.25
C GLY A 46 -19.00 5.27 6.65
N MET A 47 -18.66 4.13 7.26
CA MET A 47 -18.18 4.07 8.64
C MET A 47 -17.42 2.77 8.89
N PHE A 48 -16.50 2.79 9.85
CA PHE A 48 -15.89 1.59 10.40
C PHE A 48 -16.78 0.99 11.48
N GLU A 49 -16.69 -0.33 11.67
CA GLU A 49 -17.28 -0.98 12.84
C GLU A 49 -16.52 -0.56 14.11
N GLU A 50 -17.26 -0.25 15.16
CA GLU A 50 -16.68 0.10 16.46
C GLU A 50 -15.99 -1.12 17.09
N LEU A 51 -14.79 -0.90 17.61
CA LEU A 51 -14.08 -1.93 18.36
C LEU A 51 -14.69 -2.11 19.74
N THR A 52 -14.81 -3.37 20.15
CA THR A 52 -15.08 -3.72 21.55
C THR A 52 -13.81 -3.62 22.39
N GLN A 53 -13.98 -3.52 23.71
CA GLN A 53 -12.84 -3.55 24.63
C GLN A 53 -12.05 -4.86 24.55
N ASP A 54 -12.71 -5.99 24.28
CA ASP A 54 -12.04 -7.29 24.15
C ASP A 54 -11.19 -7.38 22.88
N GLU A 55 -11.66 -6.80 21.77
CA GLU A 55 -10.87 -6.67 20.54
C GLU A 55 -9.69 -5.72 20.74
N MET A 56 -9.93 -4.56 21.36
CA MET A 56 -8.87 -3.60 21.68
C MET A 56 -7.82 -4.23 22.60
N ARG A 57 -8.23 -5.05 23.57
CA ARG A 57 -7.32 -5.81 24.43
C ARG A 57 -6.44 -6.78 23.63
N LYS A 58 -7.01 -7.52 22.68
CA LYS A 58 -6.25 -8.41 21.80
C LYS A 58 -5.21 -7.63 21.01
N ILE A 59 -5.59 -6.49 20.43
CA ILE A 59 -4.69 -5.61 19.68
C ILE A 59 -3.53 -5.14 20.56
N ILE A 60 -3.81 -4.65 21.77
CA ILE A 60 -2.79 -4.17 22.72
C ILE A 60 -1.85 -5.29 23.14
N ASN A 61 -2.36 -6.51 23.36
CA ASN A 61 -1.52 -7.65 23.73
C ASN A 61 -0.57 -8.11 22.61
N HIS A 62 -0.87 -7.76 21.35
CA HIS A 62 -0.03 -8.09 20.19
C HIS A 62 0.83 -6.90 19.70
N LEU A 63 0.70 -5.73 20.34
CA LEU A 63 1.49 -4.56 19.99
C LEU A 63 2.98 -4.77 20.31
N GLN A 64 3.84 -4.37 19.36
CA GLN A 64 5.27 -4.31 19.64
C GLN A 64 5.53 -3.26 20.70
N THR A 65 6.40 -3.53 21.66
CA THR A 65 6.77 -2.61 22.75
C THR A 65 7.65 -1.44 22.30
N LYS A 66 7.63 -1.13 21.00
CA LYS A 66 8.32 0.04 20.44
C LYS A 66 7.57 1.27 20.91
N SER A 67 8.36 2.23 21.40
CA SER A 67 7.87 3.57 21.67
C SER A 67 8.95 4.58 21.33
N CYS A 68 8.54 5.79 20.96
CA CYS A 68 9.42 6.92 20.70
C CYS A 68 9.02 8.13 21.54
N GLU A 69 9.88 9.16 21.59
CA GLU A 69 9.64 10.38 22.37
C GLU A 69 8.40 11.17 21.93
N LEU A 70 7.88 10.90 20.73
CA LEU A 70 6.69 11.54 20.17
C LEU A 70 5.39 10.78 20.44
N ASP A 71 5.44 9.61 21.09
CA ASP A 71 4.23 8.84 21.40
C ASP A 71 3.39 9.59 22.45
N SER A 72 2.12 9.82 22.14
CA SER A 72 1.16 10.42 23.08
C SER A 72 0.87 9.53 24.29
N LEU A 73 1.02 8.20 24.14
CA LEU A 73 0.97 7.23 25.22
C LEU A 73 2.01 6.12 24.96
N PRO A 74 3.09 6.06 25.75
CA PRO A 74 4.08 5.01 25.59
C PRO A 74 3.46 3.61 25.81
N THR A 75 3.79 2.66 24.94
CA THR A 75 3.24 1.29 24.95
C THR A 75 3.45 0.58 26.29
N LYS A 76 4.57 0.86 26.98
CA LYS A 76 4.86 0.33 28.32
C LYS A 76 3.85 0.80 29.37
N VAL A 77 3.42 2.07 29.31
CA VAL A 77 2.43 2.62 30.23
C VAL A 77 1.07 2.01 29.93
N LEU A 78 0.70 1.94 28.66
CA LEU A 78 -0.57 1.34 28.22
C LEU A 78 -0.71 -0.11 28.70
N THR A 79 0.34 -0.92 28.53
CA THR A 79 0.33 -2.33 28.95
C THR A 79 0.34 -2.50 30.47
N SER A 80 1.06 -1.63 31.21
CA SER A 80 1.10 -1.67 32.68
C SER A 80 -0.25 -1.35 33.33
N PHE A 81 -1.06 -0.51 32.71
CA PHE A 81 -2.35 -0.06 33.23
C PHE A 81 -3.52 -0.47 32.34
N LEU A 82 -3.36 -1.56 31.59
CA LEU A 82 -4.28 -1.98 30.54
C LEU A 82 -5.74 -1.99 31.01
N ASN A 83 -6.05 -2.62 32.14
CA ASN A 83 -7.44 -2.73 32.61
C ASN A 83 -8.09 -1.37 32.93
N ALA A 84 -7.32 -0.41 33.43
CA ALA A 84 -7.81 0.93 33.74
C ALA A 84 -7.94 1.80 32.48
N LEU A 85 -7.00 1.64 31.53
CA LEU A 85 -6.95 2.45 30.31
C LEU A 85 -7.80 1.90 29.16
N LEU A 86 -8.15 0.60 29.19
CA LEU A 86 -8.85 -0.07 28.10
C LEU A 86 -10.17 0.61 27.71
N PRO A 87 -11.06 1.01 28.64
CA PRO A 87 -12.30 1.70 28.26
C PRO A 87 -12.01 3.03 27.56
N PHE A 88 -11.01 3.77 28.05
CA PHE A 88 -10.62 5.06 27.51
C PHE A 88 -10.01 4.93 26.11
N VAL A 89 -9.07 4.01 25.92
CA VAL A 89 -8.39 3.79 24.63
C VAL A 89 -9.36 3.24 23.59
N THR A 90 -10.25 2.33 23.97
CA THR A 90 -11.30 1.81 23.06
C THR A 90 -12.21 2.95 22.59
N LYS A 91 -12.65 3.80 23.53
CA LYS A 91 -13.46 4.98 23.18
C LYS A 91 -12.67 5.94 22.29
N LEU A 92 -11.40 6.18 22.57
CA LEU A 92 -10.56 7.06 21.75
C LEU A 92 -10.50 6.58 20.30
N VAL A 93 -10.29 5.28 20.07
CA VAL A 93 -10.19 4.72 18.72
C VAL A 93 -11.53 4.79 17.98
N ASN A 94 -12.65 4.54 18.66
CA ASN A 94 -13.97 4.59 18.03
C ASN A 94 -14.50 6.03 17.80
N LEU A 95 -13.84 7.05 18.37
CA LEU A 95 -14.21 8.46 18.19
C LEU A 95 -13.57 9.12 16.97
N TYR A 96 -12.58 8.47 16.34
CA TYR A 96 -11.84 8.97 15.19
C TYR A 96 -12.04 8.11 13.94
#